data_AF-A0AAV2K8I3-F1
#
_entry.id   AF-A0AAV2K8I3-F1
#
_cell.length_a   1.000
_cell.length_b   1.000
_cell.length_c   1.000
_cell.angle_alpha   90.00
_cell.angle_beta   90.00
_cell.angle_gamma   90.00
#
_symmetry.space_group_name_H-M   'P 1'
#
loop_
_entity.id
_entity.type
_entity.pdbx_description
1 polymer ?
#
loop_
_entity_poly.entity_id
_entity_poly.type
_entity_poly.pdbx_seq_one_letter_code
_entity_poly.pdbx_strand_id
1 'polypeptide(L)'
;MTVNRYEKLSQYLHCNHAAARIGRNHPDYHPIAKVAPVVDMAREKFKMYYKHDRDISIDEAMKGFKGRTELRMYMPQKPEKFGIKFWARCDGRTAYMSDFIFRQA
;
A
#
# COMPACT_ATOMS: atom_id res chain seq x y z
N MET A 1 23.39 0.61 13.59
CA MET A 1 23.32 -0.69 12.86
C MET A 1 24.35 -0.66 11.74
N THR A 2 25.04 -1.76 11.48
CA THR A 2 26.02 -1.82 10.37
C THR A 2 25.33 -1.96 9.01
N VAL A 3 26.00 -1.53 7.94
CA VAL A 3 25.48 -1.62 6.56
C VAL A 3 25.11 -3.07 6.22
N ASN A 4 26.02 -4.01 6.46
CA ASN A 4 25.79 -5.43 6.19
C ASN A 4 24.57 -6.00 6.94
N ARG A 5 24.35 -5.56 8.20
CA ARG A 5 23.18 -6.00 8.97
C ARG A 5 21.89 -5.41 8.39
N TYR A 6 21.88 -4.13 8.03
CA TYR A 6 20.72 -3.48 7.42
C TYR A 6 20.32 -4.15 6.10
N GLU A 7 21.29 -4.42 5.23
CA GLU A 7 21.06 -5.10 3.95
C GLU A 7 20.49 -6.50 4.17
N LYS A 8 21.06 -7.27 5.09
CA LYS A 8 20.57 -8.61 5.41
C LYS A 8 19.14 -8.57 5.91
N LEU A 9 18.81 -7.68 6.85
CA LEU A 9 17.44 -7.55 7.35
C LEU A 9 16.46 -7.12 6.27
N SER A 10 16.85 -6.20 5.39
CA SER A 10 16.01 -5.73 4.28
C SER A 10 15.66 -6.85 3.29
N GLN A 11 16.57 -7.80 3.06
CA GLN A 11 16.33 -8.93 2.16
C GLN A 11 15.29 -9.93 2.70
N TYR A 12 15.22 -10.12 4.01
CA TYR A 12 14.34 -11.11 4.65
C TYR A 12 13.11 -10.50 5.33
N LEU A 13 12.84 -9.21 5.11
CA LEU A 13 11.66 -8.56 5.65
C LEU A 13 10.39 -9.18 5.03
N HIS A 14 9.57 -9.78 5.88
CA HIS A 14 8.31 -10.40 5.50
C HIS A 14 7.20 -9.95 6.45
N CYS A 15 6.07 -9.56 5.88
CA CYS A 15 4.93 -8.99 6.62
C CYS A 15 3.73 -9.94 6.71
N ASN A 16 3.83 -11.14 6.14
CA ASN A 16 2.78 -12.15 6.21
C ASN A 16 3.40 -13.55 6.26
N HIS A 17 2.69 -14.49 6.89
CA HIS A 17 3.11 -15.87 7.05
C HIS A 17 3.07 -16.60 5.70
N ALA A 18 4.13 -17.35 5.39
CA ALA A 18 4.21 -18.16 4.17
C ALA A 18 3.07 -19.19 4.02
N ALA A 19 2.51 -19.72 5.12
CA ALA A 19 1.42 -20.69 5.12
C ALA A 19 0.08 -20.08 4.67
N ALA A 20 -0.11 -18.77 4.84
CA ALA A 20 -1.31 -18.05 4.40
C ALA A 20 -1.27 -17.64 2.92
N ARG A 21 -0.26 -18.10 2.15
CA ARG A 21 -0.11 -17.72 0.75
C ARG A 21 -1.11 -18.46 -0.12
N ILE A 22 -2.02 -17.69 -0.67
CA ILE A 22 -2.97 -18.16 -1.67
C ILE A 22 -2.31 -18.14 -3.06
N GLY A 23 -2.52 -19.19 -3.85
CA GLY A 23 -2.02 -19.28 -5.23
C GLY A 23 -2.73 -18.30 -6.17
N ARG A 24 -2.05 -17.86 -7.24
CA ARG A 24 -2.58 -16.82 -8.15
C ARG A 24 -3.90 -17.17 -8.85
N ASN A 25 -4.19 -18.45 -9.00
CA ASN A 25 -5.40 -18.94 -9.67
C ASN A 25 -6.59 -19.08 -8.72
N HIS A 26 -6.42 -18.79 -7.43
CA HIS A 26 -7.50 -18.87 -6.46
C HIS A 26 -8.37 -17.60 -6.53
N PRO A 27 -9.69 -17.70 -6.38
CA PRO A 27 -10.60 -16.54 -6.42
C PRO A 27 -10.25 -15.47 -5.37
N ASP A 28 -9.79 -15.87 -4.19
CA ASP A 28 -9.40 -14.94 -3.11
C ASP A 28 -7.95 -14.42 -3.23
N TYR A 29 -7.28 -14.67 -4.36
CA TYR A 29 -5.93 -14.13 -4.56
C TYR A 29 -5.97 -12.62 -4.74
N HIS A 30 -5.16 -11.91 -3.95
CA HIS A 30 -4.87 -10.50 -4.18
C HIS A 30 -3.35 -10.24 -4.12
N PRO A 31 -2.78 -9.41 -5.03
CA PRO A 31 -1.33 -9.17 -5.06
C PRO A 31 -0.76 -8.56 -3.77
N ILE A 32 -1.58 -7.84 -3.00
CA ILE A 32 -1.17 -7.24 -1.70
C ILE A 32 -1.07 -8.27 -0.57
N ALA A 33 -1.48 -9.53 -0.78
CA ALA A 33 -1.55 -10.54 0.29
C ALA A 33 -0.23 -10.67 1.07
N LYS A 34 0.93 -10.44 0.44
CA LYS A 34 2.25 -10.46 1.11
C LYS A 34 2.42 -9.41 2.21
N VAL A 35 1.66 -8.31 2.15
CA VAL A 35 1.71 -7.17 3.07
C VAL A 35 0.36 -6.86 3.70
N ALA A 36 -0.67 -7.68 3.44
CA ALA A 36 -2.04 -7.46 3.91
C ALA A 36 -2.13 -7.21 5.43
N PRO A 37 -1.45 -7.96 6.32
CA PRO A 37 -1.53 -7.70 7.77
C PRO A 37 -1.07 -6.29 8.16
N VAL A 38 -0.06 -5.75 7.47
CA VAL A 38 0.43 -4.39 7.72
C VAL A 38 -0.53 -3.34 7.14
N VAL A 39 -1.11 -3.61 5.97
CA VAL A 39 -2.12 -2.74 5.37
C VAL A 39 -3.36 -2.66 6.26
N ASP A 40 -3.88 -3.80 6.72
CA ASP A 40 -5.08 -3.86 7.54
C ASP A 40 -4.85 -3.17 8.88
N MET A 41 -3.72 -3.44 9.54
CA MET A 41 -3.31 -2.75 10.76
C MET A 41 -3.22 -1.23 10.55
N ALA A 42 -2.56 -0.77 9.48
CA ALA A 42 -2.42 0.66 9.21
C ALA A 42 -3.80 1.32 8.99
N ARG A 43 -4.67 0.72 8.18
CA ARG A 43 -6.02 1.23 7.93
C ARG A 43 -6.86 1.28 9.20
N GLU A 44 -6.78 0.26 10.05
CA GLU A 44 -7.48 0.22 11.34
C GLU A 44 -6.98 1.36 12.24
N LYS A 45 -5.66 1.48 12.44
CA LYS A 45 -5.09 2.48 13.34
C LYS A 45 -5.29 3.91 12.83
N PHE A 46 -5.19 4.14 11.52
CA PHE A 46 -5.39 5.48 10.97
C PHE A 46 -6.82 5.99 11.19
N LYS A 47 -7.83 5.11 11.09
CA LYS A 47 -9.22 5.44 11.42
C LYS A 47 -9.45 5.61 12.92
N MET A 48 -8.77 4.81 13.74
CA MET A 48 -8.94 4.81 15.19
C MET A 48 -8.40 6.09 15.83
N TYR A 49 -7.24 6.57 15.38
CA TYR A 49 -6.53 7.67 16.05
C TYR A 49 -6.82 9.05 15.47
N TYR A 50 -7.50 9.14 14.32
CA TYR A 50 -7.81 10.43 13.71
C TYR A 50 -9.24 10.47 13.18
N LYS A 51 -10.00 11.46 13.66
CA LYS A 51 -11.30 11.82 13.12
C LYS A 51 -11.12 13.00 12.18
N HIS A 52 -11.57 12.84 10.93
CA HIS A 52 -11.57 13.93 9.97
C HIS A 52 -12.42 15.12 10.43
N ASP A 53 -12.06 16.29 9.90
CA ASP A 53 -12.93 17.46 9.88
C ASP A 53 -14.02 17.29 8.79
N ARG A 54 -14.76 18.36 8.50
CA ARG A 54 -15.83 18.38 7.50
C ARG A 54 -15.34 18.09 6.07
N ASP A 55 -14.15 18.58 5.73
CA ASP A 55 -13.64 18.55 4.36
C ASP A 55 -12.82 17.27 4.14
N ILE A 56 -13.29 16.42 3.24
CA ILE A 56 -12.64 15.14 2.93
C ILE A 56 -12.33 15.11 1.43
N SER A 57 -11.09 14.74 1.09
CA SER A 57 -10.67 14.48 -0.27
C SER A 57 -10.50 12.99 -0.50
N ILE A 58 -11.02 12.50 -1.63
CA ILE A 58 -10.82 11.13 -2.11
C ILE A 58 -10.23 11.22 -3.50
N ASP A 59 -9.00 10.74 -3.65
CA ASP A 59 -8.29 10.83 -4.93
C ASP A 59 -7.30 9.67 -5.11
N GLU A 60 -6.80 9.53 -6.32
CA GLU A 60 -5.79 8.57 -6.71
C GLU A 60 -4.39 9.07 -6.36
N ALA A 61 -3.72 8.32 -5.49
CA ALA A 61 -2.30 8.47 -5.22
C ALA A 61 -1.50 7.36 -5.91
N MET A 62 -0.23 7.66 -6.18
CA MET A 62 0.71 6.69 -6.74
C MET A 62 2.06 6.83 -6.08
N LYS A 63 2.66 5.67 -5.77
CA LYS A 63 4.06 5.60 -5.36
C LYS A 63 4.88 4.91 -6.44
N GLY A 64 5.93 5.58 -6.91
CA GLY A 64 6.84 5.09 -7.93
C GLY A 64 7.44 3.75 -7.55
N PHE A 65 7.30 2.79 -8.46
CA PHE A 65 7.82 1.44 -8.29
C PHE A 65 8.04 0.81 -9.66
N LYS A 66 9.28 0.39 -9.92
CA LYS A 66 9.68 -0.19 -11.21
C LYS A 66 9.82 -1.71 -11.18
N GLY A 67 9.70 -2.34 -10.00
CA GLY A 67 9.80 -3.79 -9.84
C GLY A 67 8.64 -4.56 -10.50
N ARG A 68 8.79 -5.89 -10.58
CA ARG A 68 7.79 -6.78 -11.18
C ARG A 68 6.66 -7.04 -10.17
N THR A 69 5.48 -6.49 -10.44
CA THR A 69 4.27 -6.73 -9.67
C THR A 69 3.04 -6.50 -10.55
N GLU A 70 1.94 -7.17 -10.23
CA GLU A 70 0.64 -7.02 -10.90
C GLU A 70 -0.04 -5.70 -10.53
N LEU A 71 0.40 -5.05 -9.45
CA LEU A 71 -0.11 -3.73 -9.01
C LEU A 71 0.53 -2.56 -9.76
N ARG A 72 1.49 -2.82 -10.66
CA ARG A 72 2.22 -1.78 -11.35
C ARG A 72 1.35 -1.18 -12.45
N MET A 73 1.04 0.10 -12.35
CA MET A 73 0.27 0.86 -13.32
C MET A 73 1.13 1.94 -13.98
N TYR A 74 0.78 2.26 -15.23
CA TYR A 74 1.37 3.37 -15.97
C TYR A 74 0.42 4.57 -15.96
N MET A 75 0.90 5.73 -15.51
CA MET A 75 0.15 7.00 -15.52
C MET A 75 0.98 8.10 -16.18
N PRO A 76 0.72 8.45 -17.45
CA PRO A 76 1.60 9.32 -18.24
C PRO A 76 1.68 10.76 -17.72
N GLN A 77 0.63 11.23 -17.02
CA GLN A 77 0.52 12.59 -16.51
C GLN A 77 1.17 12.80 -15.14
N LYS A 78 1.58 11.72 -14.44
CA LYS A 78 2.25 11.82 -13.14
C LYS A 78 3.78 11.93 -13.32
N PRO A 79 4.50 12.62 -12.41
CA PRO A 79 5.97 12.71 -12.47
C PRO A 79 6.64 11.33 -12.48
N GLU A 80 6.17 10.44 -11.61
CA GLU A 80 6.54 9.02 -11.61
C GLU A 80 5.55 8.23 -12.46
N LYS A 81 5.90 8.00 -13.74
CA LYS A 81 4.99 7.37 -14.69
C LYS A 81 4.65 5.91 -14.39
N PHE A 82 5.50 5.19 -13.66
CA PHE A 82 5.28 3.79 -13.30
C PHE A 82 5.29 3.63 -11.79
N GLY A 83 4.21 3.06 -11.24
CA GLY A 83 4.11 2.89 -9.80
C GLY A 83 2.95 2.02 -9.37
N ILE A 84 2.79 1.92 -8.05
CA ILE A 84 1.64 1.28 -7.42
C ILE A 84 0.63 2.39 -7.17
N LYS A 85 -0.53 2.28 -7.82
CA LYS A 85 -1.67 3.17 -7.65
C LYS A 85 -2.53 2.68 -6.48
N PHE A 86 -3.07 3.60 -5.71
CA PHE A 86 -4.05 3.35 -4.67
C PHE A 86 -4.98 4.54 -4.53
N TRP A 87 -6.21 4.28 -4.09
CA TRP A 87 -7.12 5.35 -3.69
C TRP A 87 -6.82 5.71 -2.25
N ALA A 88 -6.73 7.00 -1.96
CA ALA A 88 -6.52 7.51 -0.62
C ALA A 88 -7.69 8.42 -0.23
N ARG A 89 -8.11 8.31 1.03
CA ARG A 89 -9.08 9.22 1.65
C ARG A 89 -8.34 10.05 2.68
N CYS A 90 -8.25 11.34 2.42
CA CYS A 90 -7.50 12.28 3.24
C CYS A 90 -8.39 13.40 3.78
N ASP A 91 -8.02 13.91 4.95
CA ASP A 91 -8.57 15.14 5.52
C ASP A 91 -8.12 16.36 4.71
N GLY A 92 -9.05 17.24 4.35
CA GLY A 92 -8.79 18.40 3.50
C GLY A 92 -7.95 19.48 4.17
N ARG A 93 -7.97 19.55 5.51
CA ARG A 93 -7.28 20.60 6.28
C ARG A 93 -5.87 20.20 6.69
N THR A 94 -5.67 18.94 7.05
CA THR A 94 -4.40 18.42 7.59
C THR A 94 -3.65 17.50 6.63
N ALA A 95 -4.28 17.11 5.51
CA ALA A 95 -3.81 16.07 4.60
C ALA A 95 -3.61 14.68 5.26
N TYR A 96 -4.20 14.45 6.44
CA TYR A 96 -4.11 13.16 7.12
C TYR A 96 -4.85 12.08 6.33
N MET A 97 -4.15 10.98 6.00
CA MET A 97 -4.75 9.84 5.30
C MET A 97 -5.40 8.88 6.30
N SER A 98 -6.73 8.87 6.39
CA SER A 98 -7.43 7.93 7.29
C SER A 98 -7.72 6.58 6.68
N ASP A 99 -7.78 6.47 5.35
CA ASP A 99 -8.03 5.20 4.68
C ASP A 99 -7.39 5.16 3.31
N PHE A 100 -7.08 3.95 2.84
CA PHE A 100 -6.57 3.71 1.49
C PHE A 100 -6.91 2.31 1.02
N ILE A 101 -7.09 2.14 -0.29
CA ILE A 101 -7.34 0.84 -0.91
C ILE A 101 -6.51 0.66 -2.18
N PHE A 102 -5.97 -0.55 -2.34
CA PHE A 102 -5.34 -0.98 -3.59
C PHE A 102 -6.41 -1.64 -4.45
N ARG A 103 -6.70 -1.07 -5.61
CA ARG A 103 -7.61 -1.69 -6.58
C ARG A 103 -6.76 -2.43 -7.61
N GLN A 104 -7.07 -3.69 -7.87
CA GLN A 104 -6.65 -4.32 -9.13
C GLN A 104 -7.44 -3.66 -10.26
N ALA A 105 -6.75 -3.37 -11.37
CA ALA A 105 -7.37 -2.86 -12.59
C ALA A 105 -8.32 -3.90 -13.18
#